data_AF-A0A137NUI1-F1
#
_entry.id   AF-A0A137NUI1-F1
#
_cell.length_a   1.000
_cell.length_b   1.000
_cell.length_c   1.000
_cell.angle_alpha   90.00
_cell.angle_beta   90.00
_cell.angle_gamma   90.00
#
_symmetry.space_group_name_H-M   'P 1'
#
loop_
_entity.id
_entity.type
_entity.pdbx_description
1 polymer ?
#
loop_
_entity_poly.entity_id
_entity_poly.type
_entity_poly.pdbx_seq_one_letter_code
_entity_poly.pdbx_strand_id
1 'polypeptide(L)'
;MNCEGDACTINPNQQVEKVDTTNTTSTETENAPISNWYELSDEEKVDAGKELRKKLEFSELRYFETQTVTKKDGTTQDVRVEKSVDYIPNVPYLILYFTASWCPPCKKFSPQLQKFLQDNPNDVDVICITVDAEQYDFVNYIKEYSFKFISWEEQSVIKYLSKRLNVQVLPTCMVINVANLSVLTKWGREAVAKNPTTCIDEWKNNRHGFNNTDVIKFW
;
A
#
# COMPACT_ATOMS: atom_id res chain seq x y z
N MET A 1 -49.69 49.73 1.31
CA MET A 1 -50.78 50.18 0.41
C MET A 1 -50.70 49.31 -0.84
N ASN A 2 -51.85 48.75 -1.22
CA ASN A 2 -52.14 47.69 -2.20
C ASN A 2 -51.63 47.99 -3.63
N CYS A 3 -51.57 47.10 -4.64
CA CYS A 3 -52.46 46.05 -5.18
C CYS A 3 -51.60 45.13 -6.12
N GLU A 4 -51.74 43.80 -6.15
CA GLU A 4 -52.64 42.94 -6.97
C GLU A 4 -52.33 42.84 -8.49
N GLY A 5 -52.23 41.60 -8.97
CA GLY A 5 -52.72 41.13 -10.29
C GLY A 5 -51.90 41.43 -11.55
N ASP A 6 -51.28 40.39 -12.14
CA ASP A 6 -51.59 39.91 -13.50
C ASP A 6 -50.42 39.16 -14.16
N ALA A 7 -50.82 38.15 -14.95
CA ALA A 7 -50.02 37.09 -15.53
C ALA A 7 -48.76 37.56 -16.30
N CYS A 8 -47.62 36.92 -16.01
CA CYS A 8 -46.46 36.96 -16.89
C CYS A 8 -46.41 35.69 -17.74
N THR A 9 -46.46 35.92 -19.04
CA THR A 9 -46.46 34.96 -20.13
C THR A 9 -45.14 34.18 -20.20
N ILE A 10 -45.24 32.88 -20.42
CA ILE A 10 -44.08 31.99 -20.62
C ILE A 10 -43.56 32.21 -22.03
N ASN A 11 -42.31 32.68 -22.16
CA ASN A 11 -41.59 32.75 -23.43
C ASN A 11 -41.11 31.33 -23.81
N PRO A 12 -41.57 30.72 -24.92
CA PRO A 12 -41.26 29.32 -25.22
C PRO A 12 -39.96 29.12 -26.01
N ASN A 13 -39.08 30.13 -26.12
CA ASN A 13 -37.86 30.03 -26.95
C ASN A 13 -36.60 30.63 -26.30
N GLN A 14 -36.24 30.16 -25.10
CA GLN A 14 -34.83 30.18 -24.70
C GLN A 14 -34.30 28.75 -24.73
N GLN A 15 -33.50 28.48 -25.76
CA GLN A 15 -32.68 27.28 -25.83
C GLN A 15 -31.75 27.28 -24.63
N VAL A 16 -31.77 26.17 -23.88
CA VAL A 16 -30.84 25.88 -22.79
C VAL A 16 -29.44 25.93 -23.37
N GLU A 17 -28.66 26.95 -23.00
CA GLU A 17 -27.21 26.91 -23.20
C GLU A 17 -26.70 25.66 -22.49
N LYS A 18 -26.04 24.77 -23.26
CA LYS A 18 -25.29 23.66 -22.69
C LYS A 18 -24.22 24.28 -21.79
N VAL A 19 -24.42 24.19 -20.49
CA VAL A 19 -23.34 24.38 -19.53
C VAL A 19 -22.32 23.28 -19.82
N ASP A 20 -21.20 23.69 -20.39
CA ASP A 20 -20.04 22.85 -20.62
C ASP A 20 -19.53 22.37 -19.26
N THR A 21 -19.84 21.12 -18.90
CA THR A 21 -19.41 20.48 -17.64
C THR A 21 -17.95 20.01 -17.73
N THR A 22 -17.08 20.83 -18.32
CA THR A 22 -15.63 20.60 -18.36
C THR A 22 -14.92 21.54 -17.39
N ASN A 23 -15.37 21.54 -16.14
CA ASN A 23 -14.54 21.97 -15.01
C ASN A 23 -15.16 21.48 -13.70
N THR A 24 -14.96 20.20 -13.41
CA THR A 24 -15.13 19.64 -12.07
C THR A 24 -13.78 19.05 -11.66
N THR A 25 -13.01 19.88 -10.95
CA THR A 25 -12.12 19.49 -9.86
C THR A 25 -11.24 18.26 -10.11
N SER A 26 -10.06 18.46 -10.71
CA SER A 26 -9.02 17.45 -10.92
C SER A 26 -8.43 16.82 -9.65
N THR A 27 -8.91 17.16 -8.45
CA THR A 27 -8.35 16.68 -7.17
C THR A 27 -9.23 15.64 -6.45
N GLU A 28 -10.51 15.48 -6.83
CA GLU A 28 -11.42 14.51 -6.19
C GLU A 28 -11.27 13.09 -6.74
N THR A 29 -10.94 12.94 -8.02
CA THR A 29 -10.73 11.63 -8.67
C THR A 29 -9.38 11.00 -8.33
N GLU A 30 -8.34 11.80 -8.14
CA GLU A 30 -6.96 11.32 -7.86
C GLU A 30 -6.84 10.64 -6.48
N ASN A 31 -7.71 11.00 -5.52
CA ASN A 31 -7.70 10.46 -4.15
C ASN A 31 -8.83 9.45 -3.85
N ALA A 32 -9.61 9.07 -4.85
CA ALA A 32 -10.70 8.12 -4.69
C ALA A 32 -10.15 6.70 -4.44
N PRO A 33 -10.78 5.91 -3.54
CA PRO A 33 -10.45 4.50 -3.40
C PRO A 33 -10.65 3.78 -4.73
N ILE A 34 -9.70 2.92 -5.09
CA ILE A 34 -9.92 1.96 -6.17
C ILE A 34 -10.81 0.85 -5.58
N SER A 35 -12.11 0.98 -5.84
CA SER A 35 -13.15 0.10 -5.31
C SER A 35 -13.01 -1.33 -5.84
N ASN A 36 -12.70 -1.52 -7.13
CA ASN A 36 -12.58 -2.84 -7.74
C ASN A 36 -11.30 -3.02 -8.57
N TRP A 37 -10.21 -3.40 -7.89
CA TRP A 37 -8.90 -3.61 -8.52
C TRP A 37 -8.85 -4.70 -9.59
N TYR A 38 -9.76 -5.67 -9.53
CA TYR A 38 -9.80 -6.76 -10.50
C TYR A 38 -10.53 -6.40 -11.79
N GLU A 39 -11.36 -5.36 -11.74
CA GLU A 39 -12.06 -4.81 -12.92
C GLU A 39 -11.23 -3.75 -13.66
N LEU A 40 -10.12 -3.29 -13.07
CA LEU A 40 -9.19 -2.40 -13.75
C LEU A 40 -8.57 -3.09 -14.96
N SER A 41 -8.52 -2.36 -16.07
CA SER A 41 -7.69 -2.70 -17.22
C SER A 41 -6.21 -2.75 -16.83
N ASP A 42 -5.40 -3.41 -17.66
CA ASP A 42 -3.96 -3.50 -17.41
C ASP A 42 -3.29 -2.12 -17.44
N GLU A 43 -3.77 -1.20 -18.28
CA GLU A 43 -3.30 0.20 -18.32
C GLU A 43 -3.63 0.93 -17.01
N GLU A 44 -4.84 0.81 -16.49
CA GLU A 44 -5.23 1.41 -15.21
C GLU A 44 -4.45 0.85 -14.03
N LYS A 45 -4.12 -0.45 -14.03
CA LYS A 45 -3.26 -1.07 -12.99
C LYS A 45 -1.83 -0.54 -13.05
N VAL A 46 -1.29 -0.36 -14.26
CA VAL A 46 0.03 0.21 -14.49
C VAL A 46 0.06 1.67 -14.03
N ASP A 47 -0.95 2.46 -14.37
CA ASP A 47 -1.00 3.87 -13.97
C ASP A 47 -1.18 4.03 -12.46
N ALA A 48 -2.02 3.20 -11.84
CA ALA A 48 -2.14 3.15 -10.39
C ALA A 48 -0.81 2.79 -9.72
N GLY A 49 -0.07 1.80 -10.22
CA GLY A 49 1.21 1.45 -9.60
C GLY A 49 2.35 2.43 -9.91
N LYS A 50 2.34 3.16 -11.05
CA LYS A 50 3.20 4.34 -11.26
C LYS A 50 2.93 5.42 -10.23
N GLU A 51 1.65 5.71 -9.97
CA GLU A 51 1.23 6.69 -8.97
C GLU A 51 1.71 6.28 -7.57
N LEU A 52 1.50 5.02 -7.18
CA LEU A 52 2.00 4.47 -5.90
C LEU A 52 3.52 4.54 -5.81
N ARG A 53 4.23 4.12 -6.86
CA ARG A 53 5.70 4.18 -6.90
C ARG A 53 6.20 5.60 -6.71
N LYS A 54 5.62 6.56 -7.42
CA LYS A 54 5.95 7.98 -7.26
C LYS A 54 5.79 8.42 -5.81
N LYS A 55 4.65 8.10 -5.16
CA LYS A 55 4.42 8.44 -3.76
C LYS A 55 5.45 7.80 -2.82
N LEU A 56 5.84 6.56 -3.08
CA LEU A 56 6.85 5.84 -2.29
C LEU A 56 8.27 6.38 -2.52
N GLU A 57 8.63 6.74 -3.77
CA GLU A 57 9.92 7.35 -4.10
C GLU A 57 10.10 8.73 -3.44
N PHE A 58 9.01 9.49 -3.26
CA PHE A 58 9.03 10.78 -2.58
C PHE A 58 8.81 10.68 -1.06
N SER A 59 8.52 9.48 -0.54
CA SER A 59 8.35 9.27 0.89
C SER A 59 9.70 8.97 1.56
N GLU A 60 9.87 9.43 2.79
CA GLU A 60 11.04 9.06 3.58
C GLU A 60 10.95 7.58 4.04
N LEU A 61 11.62 6.70 3.31
CA LEU A 61 11.72 5.29 3.66
C LEU A 61 12.86 5.05 4.65
N ARG A 62 12.59 4.22 5.65
CA ARG A 62 13.54 3.90 6.71
C ARG A 62 13.54 2.41 7.02
N TYR A 63 14.60 1.93 7.67
CA TYR A 63 14.72 0.54 8.14
C TYR A 63 15.58 0.47 9.39
N PHE A 64 15.47 -0.64 10.13
CA PHE A 64 16.37 -0.94 11.24
C PHE A 64 17.40 -1.99 10.84
N GLU A 65 18.68 -1.67 11.02
CA GLU A 65 19.78 -2.64 10.92
C GLU A 65 20.44 -2.87 12.27
N THR A 66 21.04 -4.06 12.44
CA THR A 66 21.85 -4.36 13.62
C THR A 66 23.27 -3.87 13.38
N GLN A 67 23.76 -3.03 14.29
CA GLN A 67 25.13 -2.55 14.32
C GLN A 67 25.82 -3.00 15.61
N THR A 68 26.97 -3.66 15.49
CA THR A 68 27.81 -3.97 16.65
C THR A 68 28.61 -2.73 17.05
N VAL A 69 28.40 -2.25 18.28
CA VAL A 69 29.07 -1.07 18.83
C VAL A 69 30.01 -1.48 19.95
N THR A 70 31.24 -0.98 19.93
CA THR A 70 32.22 -1.19 21.00
C THR A 70 32.10 -0.07 22.05
N LYS A 71 31.83 -0.44 23.30
CA LYS A 71 31.78 0.45 24.45
C LYS A 71 33.20 0.88 24.86
N LYS A 72 33.28 1.96 25.65
CA LYS A 72 34.54 2.48 26.18
C LYS A 72 35.34 1.48 27.03
N ASP A 73 34.66 0.49 27.61
CA ASP A 73 35.26 -0.58 28.40
C ASP A 73 35.78 -1.76 27.54
N GLY A 74 35.70 -1.65 26.20
CA GLY A 74 36.13 -2.69 25.26
C GLY A 74 35.09 -3.78 24.99
N THR A 75 33.93 -3.76 25.65
CA THR A 75 32.85 -4.73 25.37
C THR A 75 32.05 -4.33 24.13
N THR A 76 31.55 -5.31 23.38
CA THR A 76 30.70 -5.08 22.20
C THR A 76 29.23 -5.30 22.53
N GLN A 77 28.35 -4.50 21.95
CA GLN A 77 26.90 -4.64 22.04
C GLN A 77 26.27 -4.43 20.67
N ASP A 78 25.38 -5.34 20.29
CA ASP A 78 24.53 -5.16 19.12
C ASP A 78 23.38 -4.20 19.46
N VAL A 79 23.23 -3.16 18.65
CA VAL A 79 22.15 -2.17 18.75
C VAL A 79 21.42 -2.08 17.42
N ARG A 80 20.09 -1.88 17.46
CA ARG A 80 19.32 -1.58 16.24
C ARG A 80 19.37 -0.08 15.97
N VAL A 81 19.87 0.27 14.80
CA VAL A 81 20.00 1.65 14.35
C VAL A 81 19.02 1.88 13.19
N GLU A 82 18.30 2.99 13.27
CA GLU A 82 17.42 3.45 12.21
C GLU A 82 18.25 4.10 11.09
N LYS A 83 17.97 3.73 9.84
CA LYS A 83 18.63 4.24 8.64
C LYS A 83 17.58 4.71 7.65
N SER A 84 17.87 5.78 6.92
CA SER A 84 17.10 6.18 5.75
C SER A 84 17.56 5.41 4.51
N VAL A 85 16.66 5.25 3.55
CA VAL A 85 16.97 4.70 2.22
C VAL A 85 16.24 5.53 1.16
N ASP A 86 17.00 6.06 0.21
CA ASP A 86 16.47 6.98 -0.81
C ASP A 86 15.88 6.25 -2.02
N TYR A 87 15.91 4.92 -2.05
CA TYR A 87 15.57 4.12 -3.24
C TYR A 87 14.67 2.92 -2.94
N ILE A 88 13.70 2.70 -3.81
CA ILE A 88 12.86 1.49 -3.83
C ILE A 88 13.71 0.31 -4.32
N PRO A 89 13.74 -0.81 -3.59
CA PRO A 89 14.59 -1.97 -3.88
C PRO A 89 14.59 -2.42 -5.36
N ASN A 90 15.78 -2.73 -5.90
CA ASN A 90 15.94 -3.29 -7.25
C ASN A 90 15.62 -4.79 -7.26
N VAL A 91 14.36 -5.12 -6.97
CA VAL A 91 13.82 -6.47 -6.97
C VAL A 91 12.67 -6.58 -7.97
N PRO A 92 12.36 -7.77 -8.49
CA PRO A 92 11.19 -8.00 -9.34
C PRO A 92 9.85 -7.62 -8.69
N TYR A 93 9.69 -7.89 -7.39
CA TYR A 93 8.42 -7.71 -6.70
C TYR A 93 8.54 -6.88 -5.42
N LEU A 94 7.61 -5.96 -5.23
CA LEU A 94 7.50 -5.16 -4.01
C LEU A 94 6.19 -5.48 -3.30
N ILE A 95 6.26 -5.81 -2.01
CA ILE A 95 5.10 -6.00 -1.15
C ILE A 95 4.82 -4.72 -0.38
N LEU A 96 3.65 -4.12 -0.59
CA LEU A 96 3.10 -3.12 0.32
C LEU A 96 2.35 -3.82 1.44
N TYR A 97 2.95 -3.86 2.63
CA TYR A 97 2.44 -4.60 3.78
C TYR A 97 1.74 -3.66 4.76
N PHE A 98 0.41 -3.65 4.74
CA PHE A 98 -0.43 -2.92 5.69
C PHE A 98 -0.63 -3.73 6.97
N THR A 99 -0.29 -3.12 8.11
CA THR A 99 -0.27 -3.80 9.41
C THR A 99 -0.52 -2.84 10.57
N ALA A 100 -0.65 -3.39 11.78
CA ALA A 100 -0.66 -2.62 13.02
C ALA A 100 -0.12 -3.45 14.19
N SER A 101 0.48 -2.78 15.17
CA SER A 101 1.01 -3.40 16.38
C SER A 101 -0.08 -4.03 17.26
N TRP A 102 -1.30 -3.52 17.23
CA TRP A 102 -2.43 -4.04 18.02
C TRP A 102 -3.14 -5.22 17.34
N CYS A 103 -2.80 -5.54 16.08
CA CYS A 103 -3.47 -6.54 15.26
C CYS A 103 -2.90 -7.97 15.51
N PRO A 104 -3.65 -8.88 16.16
CA PRO A 104 -3.15 -10.24 16.42
C PRO A 104 -2.82 -11.08 15.18
N PRO A 105 -3.62 -11.10 14.09
CA PRO A 105 -3.25 -11.85 12.90
C PRO A 105 -2.02 -11.26 12.21
N CYS A 106 -1.76 -9.96 12.37
CA CYS A 106 -0.55 -9.32 11.87
C CYS A 106 0.69 -9.85 12.58
N LYS A 107 0.69 -9.87 13.92
CA LYS A 107 1.81 -10.45 14.72
C LYS A 107 2.13 -11.90 14.36
N LYS A 108 1.13 -12.67 13.92
CA LYS A 108 1.33 -14.05 13.45
C LYS A 108 1.94 -14.12 12.04
N PHE A 109 1.67 -13.13 11.20
CA PHE A 109 2.10 -13.09 9.80
C PHE A 109 3.49 -12.45 9.64
N SER A 110 3.83 -11.42 10.41
CA SER A 110 5.12 -10.69 10.27
C SER A 110 6.35 -11.60 10.34
N PRO A 111 6.45 -12.58 11.26
CA PRO A 111 7.58 -13.52 11.26
C PRO A 111 7.65 -14.38 9.98
N GLN A 112 6.50 -14.75 9.41
CA GLN A 112 6.45 -15.51 8.16
C GLN A 112 6.91 -14.67 6.99
N LEU A 113 6.46 -13.42 6.92
CA LEU A 113 6.91 -12.47 5.89
C LEU A 113 8.41 -12.18 6.01
N GLN A 114 8.92 -11.97 7.22
CA GLN A 114 10.35 -11.78 7.47
C GLN A 114 11.19 -12.95 6.96
N LYS A 115 10.75 -14.19 7.24
CA LYS A 115 11.40 -15.39 6.72
C LYS A 115 11.33 -15.47 5.20
N PHE A 116 10.15 -15.20 4.62
CA PHE A 116 9.96 -15.21 3.17
C PHE A 116 10.89 -14.24 2.44
N LEU A 117 11.10 -13.04 2.98
CA LEU A 117 12.04 -12.05 2.43
C LEU A 117 13.50 -12.51 2.56
N GLN A 118 13.87 -13.13 3.69
CA GLN A 118 15.21 -13.68 3.91
C GLN A 118 15.52 -14.85 2.97
N ASP A 119 14.52 -15.67 2.66
CA ASP A 119 14.66 -16.81 1.76
C ASP A 119 14.68 -16.36 0.28
N ASN A 120 14.20 -15.14 -0.04
CA ASN A 120 14.07 -14.62 -1.41
C ASN A 120 14.60 -13.17 -1.59
N PRO A 121 15.83 -12.85 -1.16
CA PRO A 121 16.32 -11.48 -1.04
C PRO A 121 16.53 -10.75 -2.38
N ASN A 122 16.60 -11.50 -3.49
CA ASN A 122 16.78 -10.94 -4.84
C ASN A 122 15.47 -10.85 -5.63
N ASP A 123 14.40 -11.50 -5.17
CA ASP A 123 13.14 -11.61 -5.89
C ASP A 123 12.09 -10.64 -5.34
N VAL A 124 12.13 -10.37 -4.03
CA VAL A 124 11.06 -9.63 -3.35
C VAL A 124 11.57 -8.80 -2.18
N ASP A 125 10.99 -7.63 -2.03
CA ASP A 125 11.21 -6.75 -0.88
C ASP A 125 9.87 -6.22 -0.35
N VAL A 126 9.88 -5.56 0.80
CA VAL A 126 8.69 -5.07 1.48
C VAL A 126 8.83 -3.60 1.87
N ILE A 127 7.72 -2.86 1.76
CA ILE A 127 7.50 -1.62 2.49
C ILE A 127 6.34 -1.86 3.45
N CYS A 128 6.67 -1.85 4.74
CA CYS A 128 5.73 -1.93 5.84
C CYS A 128 5.05 -0.58 6.05
N ILE A 129 3.72 -0.61 6.07
CA ILE A 129 2.86 0.55 6.23
C ILE A 129 2.01 0.27 7.47
N THR A 130 2.40 0.88 8.58
CA THR A 130 1.69 0.73 9.85
C THR A 130 0.55 1.72 9.92
N VAL A 131 -0.61 1.28 10.40
CA VAL A 131 -1.75 2.16 10.69
C VAL A 131 -1.94 2.37 12.20
N ASP A 132 -0.86 2.18 12.98
CA ASP A 132 -0.84 2.49 14.40
C ASP A 132 -1.11 3.98 14.65
N ALA A 133 -1.87 4.27 15.71
CA ALA A 133 -2.26 5.64 16.05
C ALA A 133 -1.20 6.37 16.90
N GLU A 134 -0.29 5.62 17.52
CA GLU A 134 0.75 6.14 18.41
C GLU A 134 2.15 5.80 17.90
N GLN A 135 3.07 6.77 18.00
CA GLN A 135 4.46 6.58 17.58
C GLN A 135 5.16 5.49 18.38
N TYR A 136 4.83 5.35 19.66
CA TYR A 136 5.40 4.32 20.52
C TYR A 136 5.10 2.92 20.00
N ASP A 137 3.83 2.65 19.68
CA ASP A 137 3.35 1.39 19.11
C ASP A 137 3.99 1.09 17.76
N PHE A 138 4.04 2.11 16.88
CA PHE A 138 4.75 2.05 15.61
C PHE A 138 6.20 1.61 15.78
N VAL A 139 6.96 2.34 16.60
CA VAL A 139 8.40 2.12 16.81
C VAL A 139 8.68 0.75 17.40
N ASN A 140 7.89 0.31 18.38
CA ASN A 140 8.08 -1.00 19.00
C ASN A 140 7.85 -2.13 17.99
N TYR A 141 6.81 -2.01 17.18
CA TYR A 141 6.47 -3.03 16.19
C TYR A 141 7.54 -3.13 15.10
N ILE A 142 7.94 -2.02 14.48
CA ILE A 142 8.89 -2.06 13.35
C ILE A 142 10.30 -2.47 13.78
N LYS A 143 10.72 -2.21 15.03
CA LYS A 143 12.04 -2.60 15.56
C LYS A 143 12.21 -4.11 15.69
N GLU A 144 11.12 -4.87 15.77
CA GLU A 144 11.17 -6.34 15.82
C GLU A 144 11.59 -6.94 14.47
N TYR A 145 11.34 -6.24 13.36
CA TYR A 145 11.54 -6.76 12.01
C TYR A 145 12.62 -5.96 11.27
N SER A 146 13.10 -6.49 10.15
CA SER A 146 14.05 -5.81 9.26
C SER A 146 13.35 -5.27 8.00
N PHE A 147 12.07 -4.91 8.14
CA PHE A 147 11.30 -4.32 7.06
C PHE A 147 11.76 -2.89 6.79
N LYS A 148 11.68 -2.46 5.53
CA LYS A 148 11.61 -1.04 5.22
C LYS A 148 10.23 -0.55 5.60
N PHE A 149 10.11 0.68 6.06
CA PHE A 149 8.86 1.29 6.48
C PHE A 149 8.81 2.76 6.06
N ILE A 150 7.61 3.28 5.92
CA ILE A 150 7.37 4.72 5.73
C ILE A 150 7.56 5.41 7.09
N SER A 151 8.35 6.49 7.14
CA SER A 151 8.62 7.20 8.39
C SER A 151 7.34 7.62 9.10
N TRP A 152 7.38 7.69 10.43
CA TRP A 152 6.23 8.08 11.25
C TRP A 152 5.67 9.45 10.86
N GLU A 153 6.53 10.36 10.43
CA GLU A 153 6.20 11.74 10.07
C GLU A 153 5.34 11.82 8.79
N GLU A 154 5.37 10.78 7.95
CA GLU A 154 4.68 10.70 6.66
C GLU A 154 3.23 10.17 6.79
N GLN A 155 2.52 10.60 7.84
CA GLN A 155 1.14 10.18 8.12
C GLN A 155 0.18 10.46 6.95
N SER A 156 0.43 11.52 6.19
CA SER A 156 -0.38 11.87 5.01
C SER A 156 -0.26 10.82 3.92
N VAL A 157 0.94 10.31 3.66
CA VAL A 157 1.23 9.23 2.71
C VAL A 157 0.58 7.93 3.17
N ILE A 158 0.74 7.57 4.44
CA ILE A 158 0.13 6.35 5.03
C ILE A 158 -1.39 6.35 4.85
N LYS A 159 -2.05 7.47 5.19
CA LYS A 159 -3.51 7.64 5.05
C LYS A 159 -3.94 7.59 3.58
N TYR A 160 -3.21 8.29 2.72
CA TYR A 160 -3.46 8.28 1.28
C TYR A 160 -3.37 6.85 0.71
N LEU A 161 -2.28 6.12 0.99
CA LEU A 161 -2.08 4.75 0.50
C LEU A 161 -3.20 3.83 0.99
N SER A 162 -3.52 3.89 2.29
CA SER A 162 -4.58 3.05 2.89
C SER A 162 -5.95 3.30 2.23
N LYS A 163 -6.29 4.58 1.99
CA LYS A 163 -7.55 4.98 1.35
C LYS A 163 -7.57 4.61 -0.13
N ARG A 164 -6.55 5.01 -0.89
CA ARG A 164 -6.41 4.80 -2.33
C ARG A 164 -6.47 3.32 -2.69
N LEU A 165 -5.76 2.50 -1.91
CA LEU A 165 -5.72 1.05 -2.08
C LEU A 165 -6.94 0.34 -1.50
N ASN A 166 -7.87 1.06 -0.86
CA ASN A 166 -9.07 0.53 -0.22
C ASN A 166 -8.72 -0.61 0.75
N VAL A 167 -7.78 -0.36 1.66
CA VAL A 167 -7.38 -1.33 2.70
C VAL A 167 -8.45 -1.33 3.79
N GLN A 168 -9.24 -2.41 3.84
CA GLN A 168 -10.33 -2.55 4.82
C GLN A 168 -10.00 -3.51 5.96
N VAL A 169 -9.03 -4.41 5.76
CA VAL A 169 -8.67 -5.46 6.71
C VAL A 169 -7.15 -5.58 6.85
N LEU A 170 -6.69 -6.02 8.02
CA LEU A 170 -5.28 -6.28 8.30
C LEU A 170 -5.08 -7.75 8.69
N PRO A 171 -3.91 -8.35 8.37
CA PRO A 171 -2.88 -7.83 7.48
C PRO A 171 -3.33 -7.83 6.01
N THR A 172 -2.99 -6.79 5.25
CA THR A 172 -3.16 -6.76 3.78
C THR A 172 -1.79 -6.63 3.13
N CYS A 173 -1.53 -7.44 2.09
CA CYS A 173 -0.29 -7.35 1.30
C CYS A 173 -0.64 -7.21 -0.17
N MET A 174 -0.24 -6.08 -0.76
CA MET A 174 -0.34 -5.87 -2.20
C MET A 174 1.01 -6.14 -2.84
N VAL A 175 1.02 -6.96 -3.89
CA VAL A 175 2.22 -7.27 -4.65
C VAL A 175 2.24 -6.37 -5.88
N ILE A 176 3.32 -5.63 -6.05
CA ILE A 176 3.60 -4.77 -7.19
C ILE A 176 4.69 -5.45 -8.03
N ASN A 177 4.44 -5.58 -9.33
CA ASN A 177 5.48 -5.94 -10.28
C ASN A 177 6.30 -4.69 -10.62
N VAL A 178 7.58 -4.69 -10.25
CA VAL A 178 8.45 -3.51 -10.37
C VAL A 178 8.84 -3.24 -11.83
N ALA A 179 8.84 -4.24 -12.70
CA ALA A 179 9.24 -4.07 -14.10
C ALA A 179 8.25 -3.22 -14.90
N ASN A 180 6.95 -3.35 -14.62
CA ASN A 180 5.88 -2.62 -15.32
C ASN A 180 5.07 -1.70 -14.39
N LEU A 181 5.40 -1.66 -13.10
CA LEU A 181 4.73 -0.85 -12.09
C LEU A 181 3.24 -1.13 -11.98
N SER A 182 2.83 -2.38 -12.19
CA SER A 182 1.43 -2.78 -12.02
C SER A 182 1.21 -3.43 -10.66
N VAL A 183 0.01 -3.22 -10.09
CA VAL A 183 -0.44 -4.03 -8.95
C VAL A 183 -0.87 -5.40 -9.46
N LEU A 184 -0.09 -6.41 -9.10
CA LEU A 184 -0.27 -7.79 -9.53
C LEU A 184 -1.40 -8.50 -8.76
N THR A 185 -1.45 -8.31 -7.44
CA THR A 185 -2.45 -8.97 -6.59
C THR A 185 -2.61 -8.28 -5.24
N LYS A 186 -3.82 -8.37 -4.66
CA LYS A 186 -4.09 -8.06 -3.24
C LYS A 186 -4.03 -9.27 -2.32
N TRP A 187 -3.90 -10.47 -2.89
CA TRP A 187 -3.79 -11.74 -2.16
C TRP A 187 -2.36 -12.06 -1.75
N GLY A 188 -1.47 -11.06 -1.70
CA GLY A 188 -0.06 -11.28 -1.36
C GLY A 188 0.12 -11.94 0.01
N ARG A 189 -0.79 -11.65 0.94
CA ARG A 189 -0.73 -12.20 2.30
C ARG A 189 -1.04 -13.69 2.28
N GLU A 190 -2.08 -14.11 1.56
CA GLU A 190 -2.45 -15.51 1.37
C GLU A 190 -1.36 -16.24 0.59
N ALA A 191 -0.85 -15.64 -0.48
CA ALA A 191 0.21 -16.20 -1.30
C ALA A 191 1.46 -16.50 -0.48
N VAL A 192 1.92 -15.56 0.35
CA VAL A 192 3.08 -15.77 1.23
C VAL A 192 2.77 -16.75 2.36
N ALA A 193 1.60 -16.64 3.01
CA ALA A 193 1.29 -17.47 4.17
C ALA A 193 0.99 -18.94 3.82
N LYS A 194 0.41 -19.20 2.64
CA LYS A 194 -0.05 -20.54 2.24
C LYS A 194 0.84 -21.19 1.20
N ASN A 195 1.44 -20.41 0.30
CA ASN A 195 2.24 -20.89 -0.84
C ASN A 195 3.65 -20.26 -0.90
N PRO A 196 4.40 -20.16 0.21
CA PRO A 196 5.66 -19.39 0.25
C PRO A 196 6.75 -19.88 -0.71
N THR A 197 6.70 -21.13 -1.15
CA THR A 197 7.71 -21.71 -2.06
C THR A 197 7.37 -21.56 -3.53
N THR A 198 6.12 -21.28 -3.88
CA THR A 198 5.65 -21.25 -5.28
C THR A 198 5.06 -19.91 -5.68
N CYS A 199 4.69 -19.04 -4.73
CA CYS A 199 4.01 -17.79 -5.04
C CYS A 199 4.83 -16.85 -5.95
N ILE A 200 6.15 -16.83 -5.83
CA ILE A 200 7.02 -16.03 -6.72
C ILE A 200 6.96 -16.54 -8.16
N ASP A 201 6.98 -17.86 -8.37
CA ASP A 201 6.87 -18.42 -9.72
C ASP A 201 5.48 -18.20 -10.31
N GLU A 202 4.44 -18.23 -9.49
CA GLU A 202 3.10 -17.81 -9.90
C GLU A 202 3.10 -16.33 -10.34
N TRP A 203 3.75 -15.45 -9.57
CA TRP A 203 3.87 -14.03 -9.91
C TRP A 203 4.66 -13.81 -11.22
N LYS A 204 5.70 -14.60 -11.49
CA LYS A 204 6.45 -14.59 -12.77
C LYS A 204 5.56 -14.93 -13.95
N ASN A 205 4.55 -15.74 -13.74
CA ASN A 205 3.56 -16.11 -14.75
C ASN A 205 2.32 -15.20 -14.73
N ASN A 206 2.39 -14.02 -14.12
CA ASN A 206 1.30 -13.07 -13.99
C ASN A 206 0.05 -13.64 -13.30
N ARG A 207 0.23 -14.59 -12.37
CA ARG A 207 -0.83 -15.16 -11.52
C ARG A 207 -0.76 -14.58 -10.12
N HIS A 208 -1.84 -14.71 -9.35
CA HIS A 208 -1.95 -14.07 -8.03
C HIS A 208 -1.09 -14.72 -6.92
N GLY A 209 -0.48 -15.88 -7.16
CA GLY A 209 0.24 -16.64 -6.11
C GLY A 209 -0.65 -17.40 -5.14
N PHE A 210 -1.98 -17.24 -5.28
CA PHE A 210 -2.99 -17.92 -4.49
C PHE A 210 -4.26 -18.13 -5.33
N ASN A 211 -4.86 -19.33 -5.29
CA ASN A 211 -6.09 -19.63 -6.02
C ASN A 211 -7.26 -19.83 -5.04
N ASN A 212 -8.45 -19.34 -5.37
CA ASN A 212 -9.66 -19.51 -4.55
C ASN A 212 -10.06 -20.99 -4.35
N THR A 213 -9.66 -21.90 -5.24
CA THR A 213 -9.85 -23.35 -5.01
C THR A 213 -9.04 -23.90 -3.84
N ASP A 214 -7.97 -23.20 -3.40
CA ASP A 214 -7.22 -23.53 -2.19
C ASP A 214 -7.97 -23.11 -0.90
N VAL A 215 -9.04 -22.32 -1.02
CA VAL A 215 -9.92 -21.95 0.11
C VAL A 215 -10.89 -23.10 0.45
N ILE A 216 -11.30 -23.89 -0.55
CA ILE A 216 -12.29 -24.98 -0.38
C ILE A 216 -11.69 -26.20 0.32
N LYS A 217 -10.37 -26.40 0.29
CA LYS A 217 -9.72 -27.55 0.94
C LYS A 217 -9.63 -27.45 2.49
N PHE A 218 -10.11 -26.36 3.08
CA PHE A 218 -10.01 -26.11 4.52
C PHE A 218 -11.36 -25.76 5.18
N TRP A 219 -12.46 -26.14 4.56
CA TRP A 219 -13.79 -26.19 5.17
C TRP A 219 -14.37 -27.59 5.08
#